data_AF-A0A6N8NT13-F1
#
_entry.id   AF-A0A6N8NT13-F1
#
_cell.length_a   1.000
_cell.length_b   1.000
_cell.length_c   1.000
_cell.angle_alpha   90.00
_cell.angle_beta   90.00
_cell.angle_gamma   90.00
#
_symmetry.space_group_name_H-M   'P 1'
#
loop_
_entity.id
_entity.type
_entity.pdbx_description
1 polymer ?
#
loop_
_entity_poly.entity_id
_entity_poly.type
_entity_poly.pdbx_seq_one_letter_code
_entity_poly.pdbx_strand_id
1 'polypeptide(L)'
;IKHGADMGIAFDGDFDRCFLFDEKGQFIEGYYIVGLLAEAFLEKNPGAKIIHDPRLSWNTVDVVTAAGGTPVMSKTGHAFIKERMRKEDAIYGGEMSAHHYFRDFAYCDSGMIPWLLVAELVCLKEKTLGELVRDRMAAF
;
A
#
# COMPACT_ATOMS: atom_id res chain seq x y z
N ILE A 1 13.38 -7.48 20.12
CA ILE A 1 14.15 -7.44 18.86
C ILE A 1 15.50 -8.11 19.06
N LYS A 2 15.68 -9.37 18.62
CA LYS A 2 16.93 -10.14 18.82
C LYS A 2 17.95 -9.91 17.70
N HIS A 3 17.48 -9.69 16.48
CA HIS A 3 18.31 -9.67 15.28
C HIS A 3 18.58 -8.27 14.71
N GLY A 4 17.93 -7.24 15.25
CA GLY A 4 18.10 -5.87 14.76
C GLY A 4 17.75 -5.68 13.29
N ALA A 5 16.75 -6.41 12.79
CA ALA A 5 16.30 -6.30 11.39
C ALA A 5 15.55 -4.98 11.17
N ASP A 6 15.70 -4.39 9.98
CA ASP A 6 15.07 -3.11 9.61
C ASP A 6 13.54 -3.24 9.45
N MET A 7 13.07 -4.41 9.02
CA MET A 7 11.65 -4.76 8.94
C MET A 7 11.44 -6.28 8.91
N GLY A 8 10.26 -6.73 9.31
CA GLY A 8 9.80 -8.10 9.18
C GLY A 8 8.73 -8.23 8.08
N ILE A 9 8.71 -9.39 7.43
CA ILE A 9 7.76 -9.72 6.36
C ILE A 9 7.16 -11.09 6.66
N ALA A 10 5.84 -11.20 6.62
CA ALA A 10 5.13 -12.47 6.69
C ALA A 10 4.11 -12.60 5.56
N PHE A 11 3.78 -13.83 5.20
CA PHE A 11 2.84 -14.17 4.15
C PHE A 11 1.81 -15.18 4.67
N ASP A 12 0.69 -15.27 3.99
CA ASP A 12 -0.22 -16.41 4.11
C ASP A 12 0.22 -17.60 3.24
N GLY A 13 -0.61 -18.64 3.16
CA GLY A 13 -0.21 -19.95 2.62
C GLY A 13 0.15 -19.95 1.14
N ASP A 14 -0.47 -19.06 0.36
CA ASP A 14 -0.28 -18.87 -1.08
C ASP A 14 0.29 -17.48 -1.43
N PHE A 15 0.75 -16.73 -0.42
CA PHE A 15 1.58 -15.52 -0.54
C PHE A 15 1.02 -14.41 -1.43
N ASP A 16 -0.30 -14.34 -1.59
CA ASP A 16 -0.96 -13.20 -2.24
C ASP A 16 -1.09 -12.00 -1.29
N ARG A 17 -1.03 -12.24 0.03
CA ARG A 17 -1.01 -11.21 1.08
C ARG A 17 0.34 -11.12 1.77
N CYS A 18 0.76 -9.89 2.02
CA CYS A 18 2.00 -9.57 2.71
C CYS A 18 1.72 -8.72 3.94
N PHE A 19 2.27 -9.12 5.08
CA PHE A 19 2.14 -8.45 6.36
C PHE A 19 3.50 -7.90 6.78
N LEU A 20 3.54 -6.62 7.15
CA LEU A 20 4.78 -5.91 7.44
C LEU A 20 4.91 -5.58 8.92
N PHE A 21 6.13 -5.70 9.42
CA PHE A 21 6.50 -5.39 10.79
C PHE A 21 7.64 -4.39 10.78
N ASP A 22 7.58 -3.35 11.62
CA ASP A 22 8.61 -2.32 11.70
C ASP A 22 9.90 -2.81 12.40
N GLU A 23 10.88 -1.92 12.50
CA GLU A 23 12.18 -2.18 13.13
C GLU A 23 12.06 -2.52 14.64
N LYS A 24 10.92 -2.21 15.24
CA LYS A 24 10.56 -2.50 16.64
C LYS A 24 9.67 -3.74 16.78
N GLY A 25 9.43 -4.44 15.67
CA GLY A 25 8.63 -5.66 15.61
C GLY A 25 7.13 -5.41 15.79
N GLN A 26 6.67 -4.18 15.60
CA GLN A 26 5.26 -3.82 15.63
C GLN A 26 4.62 -4.13 14.29
N PHE A 27 3.46 -4.78 14.32
CA PHE A 27 2.66 -4.99 13.12
C PHE A 27 2.14 -3.67 12.57
N ILE A 28 2.28 -3.46 11.25
CA ILE A 28 1.72 -2.30 10.56
C ILE A 28 0.39 -2.69 9.93
N GLU A 29 -0.69 -2.03 10.36
CA GLU A 29 -2.03 -2.23 9.81
C GLU A 29 -2.02 -1.96 8.29
N GLY A 30 -2.58 -2.88 7.51
CA GLY A 30 -2.56 -2.82 6.04
C GLY A 30 -3.17 -1.52 5.48
N TYR A 31 -4.06 -0.88 6.23
CA TYR A 31 -4.61 0.44 5.91
C TYR A 31 -3.54 1.51 5.65
N TYR A 32 -2.46 1.55 6.43
CA TYR A 32 -1.39 2.54 6.26
C TYR A 32 -0.45 2.18 5.10
N ILE A 33 -0.30 0.88 4.83
CA ILE A 33 0.47 0.39 3.68
C ILE A 33 -0.21 0.78 2.36
N VAL A 34 -1.55 0.81 2.30
CA VAL A 34 -2.27 1.29 1.12
C VAL A 34 -1.87 2.73 0.77
N GLY A 35 -1.86 3.63 1.76
CA GLY A 35 -1.42 5.02 1.58
C GLY A 35 0.04 5.13 1.17
N LEU A 36 0.94 4.43 1.89
CA LEU A 36 2.38 4.46 1.62
C LEU A 36 2.72 4.03 0.18
N LEU A 37 2.14 2.92 -0.29
CA LEU A 37 2.35 2.47 -1.66
C LEU A 37 1.72 3.40 -2.69
N ALA A 38 0.54 3.96 -2.38
CA ALA A 38 -0.12 4.91 -3.27
C ALA A 38 0.75 6.17 -3.52
N GLU A 39 1.33 6.73 -2.46
CA GLU A 39 2.27 7.85 -2.57
C GLU A 39 3.46 7.48 -3.47
N ALA A 40 4.09 6.33 -3.22
CA ALA A 40 5.23 5.86 -4.01
C ALA A 40 4.91 5.70 -5.51
N PHE A 41 3.71 5.23 -5.85
CA PHE A 41 3.27 5.16 -7.25
C PHE A 41 3.04 6.54 -7.86
N LEU A 42 2.51 7.50 -7.09
CA LEU A 42 2.23 8.85 -7.55
C LEU A 42 3.49 9.70 -7.72
N GLU A 43 4.54 9.46 -6.92
CA GLU A 43 5.87 10.07 -7.14
C GLU A 43 6.41 9.74 -8.55
N LYS A 44 6.16 8.51 -9.03
CA LYS A 44 6.61 8.03 -10.35
C LYS A 44 5.56 8.29 -11.45
N ASN A 45 4.29 8.44 -11.10
CA ASN A 45 3.16 8.61 -12.02
C ASN A 45 2.23 9.75 -11.56
N PRO A 46 2.64 11.02 -11.72
CA PRO A 46 1.83 12.16 -11.30
C PRO A 46 0.44 12.15 -11.95
N GLY A 47 -0.60 12.44 -11.17
CA GLY A 47 -1.99 12.47 -11.67
C GLY A 47 -2.66 11.10 -11.84
N ALA A 48 -1.97 9.99 -11.53
CA ALA A 48 -2.56 8.66 -11.66
C ALA A 48 -3.72 8.43 -10.67
N LYS A 49 -4.59 7.47 -11.01
CA LYS A 49 -5.71 7.05 -10.16
C LYS A 49 -5.30 5.90 -9.26
N ILE A 50 -5.82 5.93 -8.03
CA ILE A 50 -5.58 4.90 -7.02
C ILE A 50 -6.92 4.34 -6.56
N ILE A 51 -7.12 3.02 -6.71
CA ILE A 51 -8.34 2.37 -6.22
C ILE A 51 -8.21 2.02 -4.74
N HIS A 52 -9.25 2.29 -3.95
CA HIS A 52 -9.31 1.86 -2.56
C HIS A 52 -10.71 1.38 -2.17
N ASP A 53 -10.78 0.57 -1.11
CA ASP A 53 -12.05 0.10 -0.55
C ASP A 53 -12.68 1.12 0.44
N PRO A 54 -13.95 0.96 0.84
CA PRO A 54 -14.67 1.95 1.65
C PRO A 54 -14.55 1.72 3.17
N ARG A 55 -13.84 0.68 3.64
CA ARG A 55 -13.81 0.31 5.07
C ARG A 55 -13.02 1.30 5.90
N LEU A 56 -11.84 1.68 5.42
CA LEU A 56 -10.96 2.69 6.00
C LEU A 56 -10.41 3.53 4.85
N SER A 57 -10.80 4.80 4.75
CA SER A 57 -10.55 5.59 3.54
C SER A 57 -9.84 6.92 3.76
N TRP A 58 -9.98 7.56 4.92
CA TRP A 58 -9.52 8.95 5.12
C TRP A 58 -8.02 9.13 4.89
N ASN A 59 -7.17 8.28 5.47
CA ASN A 59 -5.74 8.31 5.26
C ASN A 59 -5.39 8.14 3.78
N THR A 60 -6.02 7.18 3.10
CA THR A 60 -5.73 6.91 1.67
C THR A 60 -6.18 8.07 0.79
N VAL A 61 -7.37 8.62 1.02
CA VAL A 61 -7.88 9.79 0.27
C VAL A 61 -6.97 10.99 0.47
N ASP A 62 -6.54 11.26 1.71
CA ASP A 62 -5.66 12.37 2.04
C ASP A 62 -4.28 12.23 1.38
N VAL A 63 -3.62 11.07 1.53
CA VAL A 63 -2.32 10.81 0.89
C VAL A 63 -2.40 10.92 -0.63
N VAL A 64 -3.40 10.28 -1.25
CA VAL A 64 -3.53 10.29 -2.71
C VAL A 64 -3.80 11.69 -3.24
N THR A 65 -4.66 12.46 -2.57
CA THR A 65 -4.99 13.84 -2.99
C THR A 65 -3.78 14.76 -2.79
N ALA A 66 -3.07 14.64 -1.66
CA ALA A 66 -1.87 15.43 -1.37
C ALA A 66 -0.72 15.15 -2.35
N ALA A 67 -0.57 13.90 -2.80
CA ALA A 67 0.39 13.49 -3.82
C ALA A 67 -0.05 13.80 -5.27
N GLY A 68 -1.15 14.54 -5.46
CA GLY A 68 -1.65 14.97 -6.76
C GLY A 68 -2.31 13.87 -7.59
N GLY A 69 -2.66 12.75 -6.96
CA GLY A 69 -3.41 11.65 -7.57
C GLY A 69 -4.92 11.82 -7.45
N THR A 70 -5.67 10.84 -7.97
CA THR A 70 -7.12 10.78 -7.83
C THR A 70 -7.53 9.51 -7.06
N PRO A 71 -8.05 9.61 -5.83
CA PRO A 71 -8.55 8.44 -5.11
C PRO A 71 -9.90 8.03 -5.69
N VAL A 72 -10.03 6.76 -6.03
CA VAL A 72 -11.26 6.20 -6.58
C VAL A 72 -11.74 5.07 -5.69
N MET A 73 -12.84 5.32 -4.99
CA MET A 73 -13.48 4.31 -4.16
C MET A 73 -14.10 3.20 -5.03
N SER A 74 -13.96 1.96 -4.57
CA SER A 74 -14.62 0.78 -5.12
C SER A 74 -15.22 -0.08 -4.01
N LYS A 75 -16.15 -0.96 -4.36
CA LYS A 75 -16.65 -1.98 -3.44
C LYS A 75 -15.50 -2.94 -3.08
N THR A 76 -15.43 -3.34 -1.80
CA THR A 76 -14.47 -4.36 -1.33
C THR A 76 -14.65 -5.69 -2.07
N GLY A 77 -13.53 -6.36 -2.36
CA GLY A 77 -13.47 -7.65 -3.00
C GLY A 77 -12.70 -7.61 -4.31
N HIS A 78 -11.80 -8.58 -4.50
CA HIS A 78 -10.85 -8.61 -5.60
C HIS A 78 -11.50 -8.41 -6.99
N ALA A 79 -12.65 -9.01 -7.26
CA ALA A 79 -13.33 -8.85 -8.55
C ALA A 79 -13.69 -7.38 -8.83
N PHE A 80 -14.27 -6.67 -7.85
CA PHE A 80 -14.67 -5.27 -8.00
C PHE A 80 -13.47 -4.33 -8.09
N ILE A 81 -12.40 -4.60 -7.33
CA ILE A 81 -11.17 -3.81 -7.42
C ILE A 81 -10.55 -3.96 -8.80
N LYS A 82 -10.35 -5.20 -9.27
CA LYS A 82 -9.73 -5.48 -10.58
C LYS A 82 -10.57 -4.94 -11.74
N GLU A 83 -11.90 -5.05 -11.68
CA GLU A 83 -12.81 -4.44 -12.67
C GLU A 83 -12.67 -2.91 -12.66
N ARG A 84 -12.70 -2.29 -11.48
CA ARG A 84 -12.60 -0.83 -11.34
C ARG A 84 -11.26 -0.30 -11.81
N MET A 85 -10.16 -0.97 -11.50
CA MET A 85 -8.83 -0.57 -11.96
C MET A 85 -8.74 -0.57 -13.47
N ARG A 86 -9.26 -1.61 -14.15
CA ARG A 86 -9.27 -1.67 -15.63
C ARG A 86 -10.13 -0.57 -16.24
N LYS A 87 -11.32 -0.32 -15.67
CA LYS A 87 -12.22 0.74 -16.16
C LYS A 87 -11.60 2.13 -16.04
N GLU A 88 -10.83 2.37 -14.98
CA GLU A 88 -10.26 3.68 -14.69
C GLU A 88 -8.82 3.85 -15.20
N ASP A 89 -8.20 2.78 -15.69
CA ASP A 89 -6.77 2.64 -15.93
C ASP A 89 -5.91 3.06 -14.72
N ALA A 90 -6.32 2.60 -13.52
CA ALA A 90 -5.64 2.93 -12.27
C ALA A 90 -4.30 2.19 -12.16
N ILE A 91 -3.26 2.91 -11.74
CA ILE A 91 -1.89 2.36 -11.63
C ILE A 91 -1.78 1.34 -10.50
N TYR A 92 -2.51 1.58 -9.41
CA TYR A 92 -2.47 0.80 -8.18
C TYR A 92 -3.85 0.74 -7.53
N GLY A 93 -4.14 -0.39 -6.89
CA GLY A 93 -5.32 -0.57 -6.05
C GLY A 93 -4.93 -1.25 -4.74
N GLY A 94 -5.52 -0.83 -3.63
CA GLY A 94 -5.23 -1.39 -2.31
C GLY A 94 -6.46 -1.62 -1.47
N GLU A 95 -6.48 -2.74 -0.75
CA GLU A 95 -7.48 -3.05 0.25
C GLU A 95 -6.82 -3.14 1.63
N MET A 96 -7.49 -2.67 2.69
CA MET A 96 -6.91 -2.68 4.05
C MET A 96 -6.54 -4.09 4.55
N SER A 97 -7.13 -5.12 3.95
CA SER A 97 -6.91 -6.55 4.22
C SER A 97 -5.64 -7.14 3.58
N ALA A 98 -4.64 -6.31 3.27
CA ALA A 98 -3.35 -6.69 2.69
C ALA A 98 -3.37 -7.25 1.25
N HIS A 99 -4.42 -6.93 0.48
CA HIS A 99 -4.41 -7.17 -0.98
C HIS A 99 -3.97 -5.90 -1.70
N HIS A 100 -2.94 -6.02 -2.52
CA HIS A 100 -2.30 -4.93 -3.26
C HIS A 100 -2.24 -5.30 -4.74
N TYR A 101 -2.92 -4.53 -5.59
CA TYR A 101 -3.13 -4.79 -7.01
C TYR A 101 -2.34 -3.82 -7.87
N PHE A 102 -1.72 -4.30 -8.95
CA PHE A 102 -0.83 -3.49 -9.78
C PHE A 102 -1.23 -3.57 -11.25
N ARG A 103 -1.37 -2.41 -11.91
CA ARG A 103 -1.76 -2.33 -13.33
C ARG A 103 -0.88 -3.22 -14.21
N ASP A 104 0.43 -3.05 -14.07
CA ASP A 104 1.44 -3.69 -14.91
C ASP A 104 1.70 -5.16 -14.49
N PHE A 105 1.04 -5.63 -13.41
CA PHE A 105 0.96 -7.04 -13.04
C PHE A 105 -0.41 -7.62 -13.41
N ALA A 106 -0.86 -7.36 -14.64
CA ALA A 106 -2.15 -7.79 -15.19
C ALA A 106 -3.39 -7.35 -14.39
N TYR A 107 -3.28 -6.24 -13.64
CA TYR A 107 -4.26 -5.80 -12.63
C TYR A 107 -4.52 -6.87 -11.56
N CYS A 108 -3.55 -7.73 -11.27
CA CYS A 108 -3.63 -8.71 -10.21
C CYS A 108 -2.89 -8.26 -8.97
N ASP A 109 -3.25 -8.92 -7.88
CA ASP A 109 -2.62 -8.85 -6.59
C ASP A 109 -1.34 -9.66 -6.52
N SER A 110 -0.43 -9.24 -5.65
CA SER A 110 0.81 -9.95 -5.36
C SER A 110 1.26 -9.60 -3.95
N GLY A 111 1.61 -10.60 -3.13
CA GLY A 111 2.28 -10.38 -1.85
C GLY A 111 3.76 -9.97 -2.01
N MET A 112 4.39 -10.25 -3.15
CA MET A 112 5.83 -10.00 -3.36
C MET A 112 6.16 -8.53 -3.66
N ILE A 113 5.42 -7.89 -4.55
CA ILE A 113 5.66 -6.49 -4.95
C ILE A 113 5.62 -5.50 -3.75
N PRO A 114 4.65 -5.57 -2.81
CA PRO A 114 4.58 -4.64 -1.67
C PRO A 114 5.87 -4.52 -0.86
N TRP A 115 6.46 -5.63 -0.43
CA TRP A 115 7.64 -5.58 0.44
C TRP A 115 8.88 -5.10 -0.32
N LEU A 116 8.99 -5.40 -1.62
CA LEU A 116 10.06 -4.89 -2.47
C LEU A 116 9.98 -3.36 -2.59
N LEU A 117 8.78 -2.82 -2.81
CA LEU A 117 8.55 -1.37 -2.86
C LEU A 117 8.81 -0.70 -1.51
N VAL A 118 8.39 -1.33 -0.41
CA VAL A 118 8.66 -0.79 0.94
C VAL A 118 10.15 -0.82 1.26
N ALA A 119 10.87 -1.88 0.90
CA ALA A 119 12.31 -1.94 1.07
C ALA A 119 13.03 -0.85 0.24
N GLU A 120 12.61 -0.65 -1.03
CA GLU A 120 13.10 0.46 -1.86
C GLU A 120 12.87 1.81 -1.16
N LEU A 121 11.67 2.05 -0.61
CA LEU A 121 11.34 3.31 0.08
C LEU A 121 12.19 3.51 1.34
N VAL A 122 12.39 2.48 2.16
CA VAL A 122 13.26 2.53 3.34
C VAL A 122 14.68 2.94 2.94
N CYS A 123 15.22 2.36 1.85
CA CYS A 123 16.54 2.73 1.33
C CYS A 123 16.59 4.16 0.79
N LEU A 124 15.62 4.56 -0.06
CA LEU A 124 15.65 5.85 -0.74
C LEU A 124 15.35 7.03 0.18
N LYS A 125 14.50 6.83 1.20
CA LYS A 125 14.10 7.89 2.13
C LYS A 125 15.00 7.97 3.36
N GLU A 126 15.91 7.01 3.55
CA GLU A 126 16.77 6.88 4.74
C GLU A 126 15.95 6.95 6.06
N LYS A 127 14.79 6.28 6.06
CA LYS A 127 13.84 6.24 7.18
C LYS A 127 13.45 4.80 7.48
N THR A 128 13.20 4.49 8.74
CA THR A 128 12.67 3.17 9.10
C THR A 128 11.22 3.00 8.61
N LEU A 129 10.74 1.76 8.49
CA LEU A 129 9.33 1.51 8.16
C LEU A 129 8.41 2.19 9.17
N GLY A 130 8.72 2.10 10.47
CA GLY A 130 7.94 2.76 11.51
C GLY A 130 7.89 4.28 11.32
N GLU A 131 8.97 4.92 10.85
CA GLU A 131 9.00 6.36 10.52
C GLU A 131 8.14 6.73 9.32
N LEU A 132 8.12 5.88 8.29
CA LEU A 132 7.34 6.14 7.07
C LEU A 132 5.83 6.17 7.33
N VAL A 133 5.34 5.43 8.33
CA VAL A 133 3.89 5.36 8.63
C VAL A 133 3.48 6.12 9.89
N ARG A 134 4.43 6.56 10.72
CA ARG A 134 4.17 7.17 12.05
C ARG A 134 3.16 8.30 12.01
N ASP A 135 3.40 9.29 11.17
CA ASP A 135 2.59 10.51 11.14
C ASP A 135 1.17 10.20 10.67
N ARG A 136 1.03 9.22 9.78
CA ARG A 136 -0.26 8.74 9.26
C ARG A 136 -1.04 7.99 10.33
N MET A 137 -0.37 7.13 11.11
CA MET A 137 -0.97 6.41 12.25
C MET A 137 -1.36 7.32 13.42
N ALA A 138 -0.70 8.47 13.57
CA ALA A 138 -1.04 9.44 14.61
C ALA A 138 -2.23 10.33 14.20
N ALA A 139 -2.40 10.57 12.90
CA ALA A 139 -3.42 11.47 12.36
C ALA A 139 -4.78 10.81 12.09
N PHE A 140 -4.83 9.49 11.89
CA PHE A 140 -6.02 8.72 11.51
C PHE A 140 -6.18 7.47 12.37
#